data_AF-A0AAN9QLT8-F1
#
_entry.id   AF-A0AAN9QLT8-F1
#
_cell.length_a   1.000
_cell.length_b   1.000
_cell.length_c   1.000
_cell.angle_alpha   90.00
_cell.angle_beta   90.00
_cell.angle_gamma   90.00
#
_symmetry.space_group_name_H-M   'P 1'
#
loop_
_entity.id
_entity.type
_entity.pdbx_description
1 polymer ?
#
loop_
_entity_poly.entity_id
_entity_poly.type
_entity_poly.pdbx_seq_one_letter_code
_entity_poly.pdbx_strand_id
1 'polypeptide(L)'
;MNFHCFLSFHLSCFLLFAFAACCFSHPFLLGVHPLDEKYYSSEVIKCKDGSKSFSRDRLNDNFCDCPDGTDEPGTSACPAAKFYCRNLGSKPQFIVSSHVNDHFCDCCDGSDEHDGIICCPNTCVMGGNAEATISICKSKANKKEVKSEESVHNLTGKNKLKLPGLGLKLVFILQMLLVIFLLFLWSFRCRARSRSRLYH
;
A
#
# COMPACT_ATOMS: atom_id res chain seq x y z
N MET A 1 -45.73 -1.76 -5.84
CA MET A 1 -44.44 -1.93 -5.12
C MET A 1 -44.15 -0.61 -4.40
N ASN A 2 -43.89 -0.64 -3.09
CA ASN A 2 -43.88 0.57 -2.25
C ASN A 2 -42.60 1.40 -2.47
N PHE A 3 -42.77 2.70 -2.75
CA PHE A 3 -41.72 3.71 -2.99
C PHE A 3 -40.65 3.74 -1.89
N HIS A 4 -41.06 3.49 -0.64
CA HIS A 4 -40.19 3.38 0.53
C HIS A 4 -39.12 2.28 0.40
N CYS A 5 -39.44 1.17 -0.25
CA CYS A 5 -38.52 0.04 -0.40
C CYS A 5 -37.45 0.30 -1.47
N PHE A 6 -37.79 1.12 -2.48
CA PHE A 6 -36.86 1.53 -3.54
C PHE A 6 -35.86 2.58 -3.02
N LEU A 7 -36.34 3.52 -2.20
CA LEU A 7 -35.51 4.57 -1.59
C LEU A 7 -34.50 3.99 -0.59
N SER A 8 -34.91 3.04 0.26
CA SER A 8 -34.01 2.36 1.19
C SER A 8 -32.93 1.53 0.49
N PHE A 9 -33.25 0.91 -0.64
CA PHE A 9 -32.28 0.15 -1.45
C PHE A 9 -31.23 1.08 -2.07
N HIS A 10 -31.64 2.19 -2.67
CA HIS A 10 -30.72 3.19 -3.21
C HIS A 10 -29.83 3.83 -2.14
N LEU A 11 -30.37 4.14 -0.96
CA LEU A 11 -29.60 4.74 0.14
C LEU A 11 -28.51 3.78 0.65
N SER A 12 -28.85 2.49 0.78
CA SER A 12 -27.88 1.45 1.18
C SER A 12 -26.79 1.21 0.13
N CYS A 13 -27.14 1.25 -1.16
CA CYS A 13 -26.18 1.12 -2.26
C CYS A 13 -25.23 2.32 -2.35
N PHE A 14 -25.74 3.54 -2.12
CA PHE A 14 -24.94 4.76 -2.12
C PHE A 14 -23.96 4.80 -0.93
N LEU A 15 -24.38 4.34 0.25
CA LEU A 15 -23.50 4.20 1.43
C LEU A 15 -22.41 3.14 1.22
N LEU A 16 -22.72 2.04 0.51
CA LEU A 16 -21.73 1.02 0.13
C LEU A 16 -20.72 1.54 -0.91
N PHE A 17 -21.18 2.36 -1.87
CA PHE A 17 -20.29 2.97 -2.87
C PHE A 17 -19.37 4.04 -2.26
N ALA A 18 -19.87 4.84 -1.32
CA ALA A 18 -19.08 5.85 -0.61
C ALA A 18 -17.97 5.23 0.26
N PHE A 19 -18.22 4.09 0.90
CA PHE A 19 -17.20 3.36 1.67
C PHE A 19 -16.10 2.75 0.78
N ALA A 20 -16.42 2.35 -0.46
CA ALA A 20 -15.42 1.80 -1.38
C ALA A 20 -14.44 2.86 -1.90
N ALA A 21 -14.89 4.11 -2.06
CA ALA A 21 -14.06 5.21 -2.56
C ALA A 21 -12.93 5.61 -1.59
N CYS A 22 -13.13 5.45 -0.28
CA CYS A 22 -12.13 5.80 0.75
C CYS A 22 -10.92 4.86 0.81
N CYS A 23 -10.96 3.70 0.15
CA CYS A 23 -9.87 2.73 0.18
C CYS A 23 -8.84 2.91 -0.95
N PHE A 24 -9.06 3.85 -1.88
CA PHE A 24 -8.10 4.15 -2.94
C PHE A 24 -7.10 5.22 -2.49
N SER A 25 -6.30 4.91 -1.47
CA SER A 25 -5.04 5.64 -1.29
C SER A 25 -4.14 5.25 -2.47
N HIS A 26 -3.93 6.19 -3.39
CA HIS A 26 -3.05 5.96 -4.54
C HIS A 26 -1.65 5.61 -4.00
N PRO A 27 -1.05 4.47 -4.39
CA PRO A 27 0.27 4.12 -3.92
C PRO A 27 1.25 5.20 -4.36
N PHE A 28 1.94 5.79 -3.39
CA PHE A 28 2.97 6.78 -3.62
C PHE A 28 4.13 6.13 -4.38
N LEU A 29 4.65 6.82 -5.39
CA LEU A 29 5.80 6.36 -6.15
C LEU A 29 7.06 6.52 -5.30
N LEU A 30 7.80 5.42 -5.15
CA LEU A 30 9.03 5.36 -4.37
C LEU A 30 10.11 6.22 -5.05
N GLY A 31 10.83 7.00 -4.24
CA GLY A 31 11.92 7.88 -4.70
C GLY A 31 11.50 9.08 -5.54
N VAL A 32 10.19 9.27 -5.79
CA VAL A 32 9.66 10.39 -6.59
C VAL A 32 9.23 11.56 -5.69
N HIS A 33 9.64 12.77 -6.10
CA HIS A 33 9.18 14.01 -5.46
C HIS A 33 7.66 14.20 -5.68
N PRO A 34 6.86 14.62 -4.67
CA PRO A 34 5.41 14.75 -4.79
C PRO A 34 4.93 15.59 -5.99
N LEU A 35 5.67 16.65 -6.33
CA LEU A 35 5.36 17.49 -7.50
C LEU A 35 5.57 16.78 -8.85
N ASP A 36 6.42 15.75 -8.87
CA ASP A 36 6.73 14.98 -10.07
C ASP A 36 5.81 13.76 -10.23
N GLU A 37 4.96 13.42 -9.26
CA GLU A 37 4.07 12.23 -9.35
C GLU A 37 3.19 12.25 -10.61
N LYS A 38 2.71 13.43 -11.00
CA LYS A 38 1.91 13.62 -12.22
C LYS A 38 2.72 13.39 -13.50
N TYR A 39 4.03 13.65 -13.48
CA TYR A 39 4.91 13.39 -14.63
C TYR A 39 4.99 11.89 -14.93
N TYR A 40 5.06 11.08 -13.88
CA TYR A 40 5.17 9.63 -13.97
C TYR A 40 3.83 8.91 -14.17
N SER A 41 2.68 9.61 -14.21
CA SER A 41 1.36 8.97 -14.27
C SER A 41 0.97 8.46 -15.68
N SER A 42 1.75 8.78 -16.70
CA SER A 42 1.50 8.36 -18.10
C SER A 42 1.92 6.91 -18.34
N GLU A 43 1.25 6.21 -19.27
CA GLU A 43 1.67 4.88 -19.75
C GLU A 43 3.01 4.91 -20.48
N VAL A 44 3.28 6.03 -21.18
CA VAL A 44 4.55 6.29 -21.85
C VAL A 44 5.14 7.57 -21.27
N ILE A 45 6.34 7.47 -20.72
CA ILE A 45 7.04 8.52 -19.99
C ILE A 45 8.28 8.87 -20.81
N LYS A 46 8.54 10.16 -20.99
CA LYS A 46 9.75 10.63 -21.67
C LYS A 46 10.89 10.73 -20.65
N CYS A 47 12.14 10.57 -21.07
CA CYS A 47 13.26 11.02 -20.24
C CYS A 47 13.23 12.55 -20.17
N LYS A 48 13.60 13.14 -19.03
CA LYS A 48 13.56 14.61 -18.85
C LYS A 48 14.60 15.32 -19.75
N ASP A 49 15.69 14.64 -20.10
CA ASP A 49 16.69 15.06 -21.07
C ASP A 49 16.20 15.02 -22.54
N GLY A 50 15.03 14.42 -22.80
CA GLY A 50 14.45 14.29 -24.13
C GLY A 50 15.09 13.22 -25.02
N SER A 51 16.02 12.41 -24.49
CA SER A 51 16.77 11.41 -25.27
C SER A 51 15.89 10.28 -25.81
N LYS A 52 15.02 9.71 -24.97
CA LYS A 52 14.10 8.63 -25.33
C LYS A 52 12.81 8.66 -24.49
N SER A 53 11.96 7.66 -24.71
CA SER A 53 10.78 7.38 -23.91
C SER A 53 10.74 5.92 -23.53
N PHE A 54 10.15 5.63 -22.37
CA PHE A 54 9.98 4.30 -21.82
C PHE A 54 8.53 4.09 -21.41
N SER A 55 8.11 2.83 -21.34
CA SER A 55 6.78 2.46 -20.87
C SER A 55 6.77 2.36 -19.34
N ARG A 56 5.60 2.52 -18.73
CA ARG A 56 5.46 2.63 -17.27
C ARG A 56 5.93 1.39 -16.50
N ASP A 57 5.95 0.22 -17.13
CA ASP A 57 6.51 -1.03 -16.60
C ASP A 57 8.03 -1.02 -16.42
N ARG A 58 8.74 -0.10 -17.09
CA ARG A 58 10.18 0.11 -16.93
C ARG A 58 10.54 1.16 -15.87
N LEU A 59 9.55 1.73 -15.20
CA LEU A 59 9.79 2.66 -14.10
C LEU A 59 10.19 1.87 -12.86
N ASN A 60 11.38 2.12 -12.33
CA ASN A 60 11.95 1.40 -11.18
C ASN A 60 12.06 -0.11 -11.43
N ASP A 61 12.53 -0.53 -12.62
CA ASP A 61 12.71 -1.95 -12.96
C ASP A 61 14.14 -2.47 -12.73
N ASN A 62 14.97 -1.64 -12.07
CA ASN A 62 16.39 -1.88 -11.80
C ASN A 62 17.24 -1.92 -13.07
N PHE A 63 16.82 -1.29 -14.16
CA PHE A 63 17.57 -1.20 -15.40
C PHE A 63 17.66 0.24 -15.90
N CYS A 64 18.88 0.75 -16.06
CA CYS A 64 19.07 2.13 -16.48
C CYS A 64 18.79 2.33 -17.98
N ASP A 65 17.58 2.79 -18.25
CA ASP A 65 17.16 3.23 -19.55
C ASP A 65 17.61 4.67 -19.81
N CYS A 66 17.15 5.67 -19.05
CA CYS A 66 17.42 7.07 -19.40
C CYS A 66 18.84 7.50 -18.97
N PRO A 67 19.59 8.23 -19.83
CA PRO A 67 20.89 8.78 -19.45
C PRO A 67 20.85 9.72 -18.24
N ASP A 68 19.73 10.41 -18.05
CA ASP A 68 19.46 11.30 -16.91
C ASP A 68 18.90 10.58 -15.67
N GLY A 69 18.65 9.27 -15.76
CA GLY A 69 18.09 8.46 -14.69
C GLY A 69 16.62 8.72 -14.36
N THR A 70 15.85 9.34 -15.28
CA THR A 70 14.42 9.63 -15.08
C THR A 70 13.60 8.38 -14.75
N ASP A 71 13.95 7.24 -15.32
CA ASP A 71 13.30 5.93 -15.21
C ASP A 71 13.58 5.19 -13.90
N GLU A 72 14.62 5.59 -13.15
CA GLU A 72 15.04 4.91 -11.93
C GLU A 72 15.06 5.83 -10.69
N PRO A 73 13.98 6.57 -10.39
CA PRO A 73 13.94 7.44 -9.20
C PRO A 73 13.96 6.65 -7.88
N GLY A 74 13.51 5.40 -7.89
CA GLY A 74 13.34 4.53 -6.72
C GLY A 74 14.38 3.43 -6.58
N THR A 75 15.37 3.33 -7.47
CA THR A 75 16.43 2.30 -7.40
C THR A 75 17.82 2.91 -7.63
N SER A 76 18.85 2.08 -7.46
CA SER A 76 20.25 2.44 -7.69
C SER A 76 20.76 2.19 -9.11
N ALA A 77 19.90 1.84 -10.07
CA ALA A 77 20.33 1.38 -11.39
C ALA A 77 20.98 2.48 -12.26
N CYS A 78 20.53 3.74 -12.15
CA CYS A 78 21.08 4.85 -12.92
C CYS A 78 22.01 5.75 -12.09
N PRO A 79 23.24 6.06 -12.55
CA PRO A 79 24.18 6.89 -11.80
C PRO A 79 23.77 8.37 -11.69
N ALA A 80 22.96 8.86 -12.64
CA ALA A 80 22.45 10.24 -12.63
C ALA A 80 21.14 10.41 -11.86
N ALA A 81 20.48 9.31 -11.47
CA ALA A 81 19.22 9.34 -10.77
C ALA A 81 19.38 9.90 -9.34
N LYS A 82 18.29 10.46 -8.81
CA LYS A 82 18.21 11.00 -7.46
C LYS A 82 16.98 10.44 -6.79
N PHE A 83 17.17 9.91 -5.58
CA PHE A 83 16.10 9.36 -4.77
C PHE A 83 15.57 10.41 -3.80
N TYR A 84 14.25 10.57 -3.74
CA TYR A 84 13.60 11.51 -2.84
C TYR A 84 13.20 10.86 -1.51
N CYS A 85 13.88 11.21 -0.42
CA CYS A 85 13.46 10.91 0.94
C CYS A 85 12.34 11.87 1.36
N ARG A 86 11.16 11.33 1.69
CA ARG A 86 10.04 12.15 2.17
C ARG A 86 10.30 12.68 3.56
N ASN A 87 10.91 11.86 4.42
CA ASN A 87 11.28 12.21 5.78
C ASN A 87 10.11 12.89 6.52
N LEU A 88 8.91 12.28 6.51
CA LEU A 88 7.73 12.89 7.11
C LEU A 88 8.01 13.28 8.56
N GLY A 89 7.80 14.55 8.89
CA GLY A 89 8.13 15.12 10.20
C GLY A 89 9.48 15.79 10.32
N SER A 90 10.39 15.44 9.42
CA SER A 90 11.72 16.01 9.26
C SER A 90 11.82 16.81 7.96
N LYS A 91 13.02 17.31 7.66
CA LYS A 91 13.31 17.95 6.38
C LYS A 91 13.38 16.89 5.26
N PRO A 92 12.58 17.03 4.17
CA PRO A 92 12.74 16.18 2.99
C PRO A 92 14.07 16.46 2.29
N GLN A 93 14.64 15.44 1.67
CA GLN A 93 15.94 15.57 0.99
C GLN A 93 16.05 14.64 -0.21
N PHE A 94 16.99 14.95 -1.10
CA PHE A 94 17.40 14.05 -2.16
C PHE A 94 18.73 13.40 -1.78
N ILE A 95 18.85 12.11 -2.05
CA ILE A 95 20.11 11.36 -1.98
C ILE A 95 20.48 10.89 -3.40
N VAL A 96 21.74 10.51 -3.57
CA VAL A 96 22.22 9.92 -4.82
C VAL A 96 21.68 8.49 -4.94
N SER A 97 21.42 8.04 -6.17
CA SER A 97 20.89 6.69 -6.42
C SER A 97 21.78 5.58 -5.87
N SER A 98 23.09 5.78 -5.80
CA SER A 98 24.02 4.79 -5.24
C SER A 98 23.84 4.50 -3.75
N HIS A 99 23.07 5.33 -3.03
CA HIS A 99 22.72 5.13 -1.62
C HIS A 99 21.39 4.38 -1.45
N VAL A 100 20.77 3.92 -2.55
CA VAL A 100 19.52 3.18 -2.50
C VAL A 100 19.81 1.69 -2.45
N ASN A 101 19.39 1.01 -1.38
CA ASN A 101 19.69 -0.39 -1.10
C ASN A 101 21.20 -0.66 -1.10
N ASP A 102 22.00 0.23 -0.50
CA ASP A 102 23.44 0.08 -0.32
C ASP A 102 23.82 -0.48 1.07
N HIS A 103 22.81 -0.82 1.87
CA HIS A 103 22.90 -1.27 3.25
C HIS A 103 23.34 -0.19 4.25
N PHE A 104 23.16 1.08 3.92
CA PHE A 104 23.33 2.20 4.83
C PHE A 104 22.00 2.98 4.93
N CYS A 105 21.72 3.53 6.12
CA CYS A 105 20.49 4.29 6.34
C CYS A 105 20.77 5.79 6.17
N ASP A 106 20.53 6.33 4.98
CA ASP A 106 20.67 7.74 4.62
C ASP A 106 19.37 8.54 4.82
N CYS A 107 18.20 7.96 4.54
CA CYS A 107 16.93 8.62 4.83
C CYS A 107 16.55 8.40 6.30
N CYS A 108 16.08 9.44 7.00
CA CYS A 108 15.62 9.26 8.40
C CYS A 108 14.37 8.39 8.49
N ASP A 109 13.56 8.33 7.43
CA ASP A 109 12.39 7.46 7.36
C ASP A 109 12.73 6.02 6.94
N GLY A 110 13.98 5.74 6.59
CA GLY A 110 14.49 4.43 6.15
C GLY A 110 13.95 3.97 4.80
N SER A 111 13.43 4.88 3.98
CA SER A 111 12.78 4.55 2.69
C SER A 111 13.77 4.16 1.58
N ASP A 112 15.03 4.51 1.73
CA ASP A 112 16.16 4.15 0.89
C ASP A 112 16.47 2.65 0.92
N GLU A 113 16.28 1.99 2.07
CA GLU A 113 16.61 0.57 2.28
C GLU A 113 15.34 -0.30 2.34
N HIS A 114 14.80 -0.62 1.16
CA HIS A 114 13.48 -1.22 1.00
C HIS A 114 13.49 -2.64 0.41
N ASP A 115 14.66 -3.20 0.12
CA ASP A 115 14.83 -4.60 -0.31
C ASP A 115 14.63 -5.63 0.84
N GLY A 116 14.68 -5.15 2.08
CA GLY A 116 14.54 -5.91 3.32
C GLY A 116 15.76 -6.76 3.68
N ILE A 117 16.94 -6.48 3.13
CA ILE A 117 18.20 -7.09 3.54
C ILE A 117 18.61 -6.56 4.91
N ILE A 118 18.76 -5.25 5.02
CA ILE A 118 18.89 -4.55 6.31
C ILE A 118 17.56 -3.94 6.72
N CYS A 119 17.53 -3.29 7.88
CA CYS A 119 16.38 -2.49 8.21
C CYS A 119 16.71 -1.19 8.92
N CYS A 120 16.20 -0.11 8.34
CA CYS A 120 16.33 1.25 8.82
C CYS A 120 15.07 1.65 9.62
N PRO A 121 15.20 1.87 10.95
CA PRO A 121 14.09 2.41 11.73
C PRO A 121 13.83 3.87 11.38
N ASN A 122 12.59 4.32 11.53
CA ASN A 122 12.27 5.73 11.35
C ASN A 122 12.82 6.55 12.53
N THR A 123 13.75 7.45 12.23
CA THR A 123 14.44 8.36 13.15
C THR A 123 14.08 9.83 12.91
N CYS A 124 13.06 10.11 12.09
CA CYS A 124 12.66 11.47 11.78
C CYS A 124 12.15 12.22 13.03
N VAL A 125 12.62 13.47 13.20
CA VAL A 125 12.37 14.30 14.38
C VAL A 125 11.20 15.24 14.13
N MET A 126 10.05 14.94 14.73
CA MET A 126 8.83 15.74 14.62
C MET A 126 8.84 16.95 15.57
N GLY A 127 9.80 17.88 15.49
CA GLY A 127 9.72 19.20 16.14
C GLY A 127 9.35 19.29 17.65
N GLY A 128 9.44 18.19 18.41
CA GLY A 128 9.02 18.04 19.80
C GLY A 128 9.36 16.64 20.29
N ASN A 129 9.77 16.52 21.56
CA ASN A 129 10.29 15.33 22.25
C ASN A 129 9.78 13.97 21.69
N ALA A 130 10.54 13.44 20.74
CA ALA A 130 10.22 12.19 20.08
C ALA A 130 10.55 11.01 21.01
N GLU A 131 9.50 10.43 21.59
CA GLU A 131 9.55 9.04 22.05
C GLU A 131 9.62 8.17 20.80
N ALA A 132 10.84 7.88 20.36
CA ALA A 132 11.13 6.95 19.27
C ALA A 132 10.45 5.62 19.61
N THR A 133 9.30 5.36 19.00
CA THR A 133 8.71 4.04 19.03
C THR A 133 9.65 3.17 18.21
N ILE A 134 10.53 2.44 18.91
CA ILE A 134 11.46 1.49 18.33
C ILE A 134 10.64 0.46 17.56
N SER A 135 10.46 0.70 16.25
CA SER A 135 9.97 -0.32 15.35
C SER A 135 11.09 -1.35 15.24
N ILE A 136 11.00 -2.42 16.03
CA ILE A 136 11.93 -3.54 15.96
C ILE A 136 11.79 -4.13 14.56
N CYS A 137 12.71 -3.77 13.69
CA CYS A 137 12.72 -4.26 12.35
C CYS A 137 13.67 -5.46 12.23
N LYS A 138 13.17 -6.54 11.64
CA LYS A 138 13.90 -7.79 11.50
C LYS A 138 14.49 -7.84 10.10
N SER A 139 15.81 -7.69 10.00
CA SER A 139 16.57 -7.92 8.78
C SER A 139 16.56 -9.39 8.38
N LYS A 140 16.62 -9.69 7.08
CA LYS A 140 16.73 -11.07 6.57
C LYS A 140 18.16 -11.64 6.70
N ALA A 141 19.13 -10.81 7.09
CA ALA A 141 20.51 -11.20 7.25
C ALA A 141 20.74 -12.03 8.54
N ASN A 142 20.82 -13.35 8.36
CA ASN A 142 21.50 -14.32 9.24
C ASN A 142 20.78 -14.80 10.51
N LYS A 143 19.99 -15.87 10.35
CA LYS A 143 19.62 -16.78 11.45
C LYS A 143 20.85 -17.64 11.82
N LYS A 144 21.81 -17.07 12.54
CA LYS A 144 22.77 -17.84 13.34
C LYS A 144 22.49 -17.58 14.81
N GLU A 145 22.06 -18.64 15.47
CA GLU A 145 21.75 -18.73 16.89
C GLU A 145 22.94 -18.25 17.73
N VAL A 146 22.78 -17.11 18.40
CA VAL A 146 23.61 -16.71 19.54
C VAL A 146 22.69 -16.34 20.69
N LYS A 147 22.80 -17.17 21.72
CA LYS A 147 22.09 -17.14 23.00
C LYS A 147 22.44 -15.87 23.78
N SER A 148 21.43 -15.10 24.20
CA SER A 148 21.49 -14.26 25.39
C SER A 148 20.17 -14.40 26.15
N GLU A 149 20.27 -14.95 27.36
CA GLU A 149 19.21 -15.01 28.36
C GLU A 149 19.22 -13.69 29.14
N GLU A 150 18.10 -12.97 29.20
CA GLU A 150 17.60 -12.19 30.36
C GLU A 150 16.19 -11.67 30.01
N SER A 151 15.12 -12.39 30.35
CA SER A 151 14.33 -12.35 31.59
C SER A 151 13.07 -11.46 31.51
N VAL A 152 11.92 -12.14 31.54
CA VAL A 152 10.61 -11.74 32.11
C VAL A 152 9.87 -10.54 31.48
N HIS A 153 9.01 -10.84 30.49
CA HIS A 153 7.57 -10.86 30.76
C HIS A 153 6.86 -11.83 29.80
N ASN A 154 6.48 -12.98 30.33
CA ASN A 154 5.61 -13.94 29.65
C ASN A 154 4.21 -13.36 29.55
N LEU A 155 3.66 -13.28 28.34
CA LEU A 155 2.23 -13.44 28.09
C LEU A 155 2.06 -14.33 26.84
N THR A 156 2.14 -15.62 27.13
CA THR A 156 1.34 -16.71 26.55
C THR A 156 0.67 -16.45 25.21
N GLY A 157 0.95 -17.31 24.23
CA GLY A 157 -0.14 -17.86 23.42
C GLY A 157 0.07 -17.89 21.90
N LYS A 158 0.74 -18.96 21.45
CA LYS A 158 0.31 -19.83 20.34
C LYS A 158 0.16 -19.19 18.95
N ASN A 159 1.19 -19.43 18.13
CA ASN A 159 1.15 -19.83 16.72
C ASN A 159 -0.09 -19.38 15.92
N LYS A 160 -0.06 -18.17 15.38
CA LYS A 160 -0.93 -17.81 14.25
C LYS A 160 -0.13 -17.94 12.96
N LEU A 161 -0.35 -19.07 12.27
CA LEU A 161 0.02 -19.28 10.88
C LEU A 161 -0.54 -18.10 10.06
N LYS A 162 0.32 -17.13 9.75
CA LYS A 162 -0.04 -15.90 9.07
C LYS A 162 -0.04 -16.18 7.57
N LEU A 163 -1.16 -16.71 7.06
CA LEU A 163 -1.38 -16.88 5.63
C LEU A 163 -1.69 -15.49 5.03
N PRO A 164 -0.91 -14.98 4.07
CA PRO A 164 -0.98 -13.59 3.64
C PRO A 164 -2.26 -13.33 2.83
N GLY A 165 -3.04 -12.32 3.23
CA GLY A 165 -3.99 -11.56 2.40
C GLY A 165 -5.20 -12.27 1.78
N LEU A 166 -5.24 -13.60 1.72
CA LEU A 166 -6.29 -14.34 1.01
C LEU A 166 -7.57 -14.49 1.85
N GLY A 167 -7.42 -14.60 3.17
CA GLY A 167 -8.56 -14.80 4.09
C GLY A 167 -9.51 -13.61 4.12
N LEU A 168 -9.00 -12.38 4.11
CA LEU A 168 -9.83 -11.18 4.18
C LEU A 168 -10.64 -10.98 2.89
N LYS A 169 -10.02 -11.21 1.73
CA LYS A 169 -10.70 -11.19 0.42
C LYS A 169 -11.78 -12.28 0.34
N LEU A 170 -11.50 -13.48 0.86
CA LEU A 170 -12.46 -14.58 0.87
C LEU A 170 -13.67 -14.30 1.76
N VAL A 171 -13.44 -13.69 2.94
CA VAL A 171 -14.52 -13.27 3.86
C VAL A 171 -15.41 -12.23 3.21
N PHE A 172 -14.84 -11.24 2.51
CA PHE A 172 -15.62 -10.25 1.77
C PHE A 172 -16.43 -10.88 0.64
N ILE A 173 -15.86 -11.81 -0.13
CA ILE A 173 -16.58 -12.51 -1.21
C ILE A 173 -17.75 -13.34 -0.65
N LEU A 174 -17.51 -14.11 0.42
CA LEU A 174 -18.56 -14.87 1.11
C LEU A 174 -19.67 -13.97 1.65
N GLN A 175 -19.31 -12.83 2.23
CA GLN A 175 -20.28 -11.87 2.76
C GLN A 175 -21.11 -11.23 1.65
N MET A 176 -20.51 -10.88 0.51
CA MET A 176 -21.23 -10.37 -0.66
C MET A 176 -22.18 -11.42 -1.25
N LEU A 177 -21.75 -12.67 -1.36
CA LEU A 177 -22.60 -13.77 -1.86
C LEU A 177 -23.80 -14.04 -0.93
N LEU A 178 -23.59 -13.96 0.38
CA LEU A 178 -24.66 -14.14 1.38
C LEU A 178 -25.70 -13.01 1.29
N VAL A 179 -25.25 -11.77 1.12
CA VAL A 179 -26.14 -10.62 0.91
C VAL A 179 -26.96 -10.76 -0.38
N ILE A 180 -26.34 -11.16 -1.49
CA ILE A 180 -27.04 -11.41 -2.76
C ILE A 180 -28.09 -12.53 -2.60
N PHE A 181 -27.74 -13.61 -1.91
CA PHE A 181 -28.67 -14.72 -1.66
C PHE A 181 -29.88 -14.28 -0.82
N LEU A 182 -29.66 -13.49 0.23
CA LEU A 182 -30.75 -12.95 1.06
C LEU A 182 -31.65 -11.98 0.27
N LEU A 183 -31.08 -11.15 -0.60
CA LEU A 183 -31.84 -10.27 -1.50
C LEU A 183 -32.66 -11.09 -2.52
N PHE A 184 -32.10 -12.18 -3.03
CA PHE A 184 -32.81 -13.10 -3.91
C PHE A 184 -33.98 -13.75 -3.16
N LEU A 185 -33.74 -14.35 -1.99
CA LEU A 185 -34.82 -14.92 -1.15
C LEU A 185 -35.89 -13.87 -0.80
N TRP A 186 -35.50 -12.64 -0.49
CA TRP A 186 -36.45 -11.56 -0.24
C TRP A 186 -37.26 -11.21 -1.48
N SER A 187 -36.65 -11.14 -2.67
CA SER A 187 -37.35 -10.92 -3.94
C SER A 187 -38.36 -12.03 -4.24
N PHE A 188 -38.02 -13.29 -3.93
CA PHE A 188 -38.92 -14.44 -4.08
C PHE A 188 -40.06 -14.41 -3.08
N ARG A 189 -39.80 -14.05 -1.81
CA ARG A 189 -40.85 -13.88 -0.80
C ARG A 189 -41.78 -12.71 -1.14
N CYS A 190 -41.24 -11.62 -1.68
CA CYS A 190 -42.04 -10.50 -2.19
C CYS A 190 -42.89 -10.92 -3.40
N ARG A 191 -42.33 -11.70 -4.34
CA ARG A 191 -43.04 -12.22 -5.52
C ARG A 191 -44.14 -13.22 -5.16
N ALA A 192 -43.89 -14.09 -4.18
CA ALA A 192 -44.89 -15.03 -3.65
C ALA A 192 -46.05 -14.30 -2.94
N ARG A 193 -45.73 -13.26 -2.14
CA ARG A 193 -46.73 -12.42 -1.44
C ARG A 193 -47.49 -11.48 -2.38
N SER A 194 -46.97 -11.22 -3.59
CA SER A 194 -47.68 -10.53 -4.67
C SER A 194 -48.66 -11.45 -5.39
N ARG A 195 -48.28 -12.73 -5.61
CA ARG A 195 -49.17 -13.73 -6.23
C ARG A 195 -50.38 -14.08 -5.35
N SER A 196 -50.23 -14.10 -4.02
CA SER A 196 -51.36 -14.38 -3.12
C SER A 196 -52.41 -13.26 -3.05
N ARG A 197 -52.11 -12.05 -3.56
CA ARG A 197 -53.04 -10.91 -3.64
C ARG A 197 -53.78 -10.80 -4.97
N LEU A 198 -53.48 -11.69 -5.94
CA LEU A 198 -54.17 -11.73 -7.24
C LEU A 198 -55.30 -12.77 -7.29
N TYR A 199 -55.52 -13.52 -6.20
CA TYR A 199 -56.55 -14.55 -6.05
C TYR A 199 -57.57 -14.23 -4.94
N HIS A 200 -57.62 -12.96 -4.51
CA HIS A 200 -58.58 -12.44 -3.54
C HIS A 200 -59.18 -11.14 -4.05
#